data_AF-A0A523RUM3-F1
#
_entry.id   AF-A0A523RUM3-F1
#
_cell.length_a   1.000
_cell.length_b   1.000
_cell.length_c   1.000
_cell.angle_alpha   90.00
_cell.angle_beta   90.00
_cell.angle_gamma   90.00
#
_symmetry.space_group_name_H-M   'P 1'
#
loop_
_entity.id
_entity.type
_entity.pdbx_description
1 polymer ?
#
loop_
_entity_poly.entity_id
_entity_poly.type
_entity_poly.pdbx_seq_one_letter_code
_entity_poly.pdbx_strand_id
1 'polypeptide(L)'
;MIRRKKMAELVAREKKMQAQRERKEKTDVERTKLLERFLAPEARSYLDALKTHEQTVGRRVEEIILHLIVYRGLRQTITQLDIRYVERQVKGEPSKIRIQRDGETSDFGSYVKEAIKESNRKSKKD
;
A
#
# COMPACT_ATOMS: atom_id res chain seq x y z
N MET A 1 15.67 -49.00 -11.41
CA MET A 1 14.46 -48.14 -11.52
C MET A 1 14.47 -46.93 -10.56
N ILE A 2 14.99 -47.06 -9.33
CA ILE A 2 15.03 -45.98 -8.31
C ILE A 2 15.85 -44.75 -8.75
N ARG A 3 17.00 -44.94 -9.40
CA ARG A 3 17.85 -43.82 -9.88
C ARG A 3 17.15 -42.93 -10.91
N ARG A 4 16.34 -43.49 -11.82
CA ARG A 4 15.57 -42.73 -12.82
C ARG A 4 14.46 -41.90 -12.17
N LYS A 5 13.76 -42.45 -11.17
CA LYS A 5 12.73 -41.72 -10.40
C LYS A 5 13.34 -40.55 -9.62
N LYS A 6 14.46 -40.76 -8.92
CA LYS A 6 15.19 -39.69 -8.22
C LYS A 6 15.68 -38.58 -9.16
N MET A 7 16.21 -38.94 -10.34
CA MET A 7 16.62 -37.94 -11.34
C MET A 7 15.41 -37.15 -11.88
N ALA A 8 14.27 -37.80 -12.12
CA ALA A 8 13.05 -37.12 -12.55
C ALA A 8 12.51 -36.15 -11.49
N GLU A 9 12.56 -36.53 -10.21
CA GLU A 9 12.17 -35.66 -9.09
C GLU A 9 13.10 -34.45 -8.94
N LEU A 10 14.41 -34.64 -9.09
CA LEU A 10 15.39 -33.55 -9.06
C LEU A 10 15.16 -32.56 -10.21
N VAL A 11 15.01 -33.05 -11.44
CA VAL A 11 14.72 -32.21 -12.61
C VAL A 11 13.37 -31.49 -12.46
N ALA A 12 12.35 -32.14 -11.92
CA ALA A 12 11.06 -31.50 -11.66
C ALA A 12 11.17 -30.40 -10.60
N ARG A 13 11.98 -30.60 -9.55
CA ARG A 13 12.24 -29.60 -8.51
C ARG A 13 13.03 -28.42 -9.08
N GLU A 14 14.05 -28.66 -9.88
CA GLU A 14 14.83 -27.62 -10.57
C GLU A 14 13.94 -26.80 -11.50
N LYS A 15 13.14 -27.45 -12.36
CA LYS A 15 12.18 -26.76 -13.23
C LYS A 15 11.18 -25.90 -12.44
N LYS A 16 10.67 -26.39 -11.31
CA LYS A 16 9.79 -25.61 -10.43
C LYS A 16 10.49 -24.40 -9.84
N MET A 17 11.73 -24.55 -9.37
CA MET A 17 12.51 -23.43 -8.83
C MET A 17 12.83 -22.40 -9.91
N GLN A 18 13.21 -22.83 -11.11
CA GLN A 18 13.47 -21.97 -12.25
C GLN A 18 12.22 -21.17 -12.64
N ALA A 19 11.08 -21.85 -12.81
CA ALA A 19 9.81 -21.20 -13.13
C ALA A 19 9.35 -20.20 -12.04
N GLN A 20 9.62 -20.49 -10.76
CA GLN A 20 9.33 -19.56 -9.68
C GLN A 20 10.22 -18.31 -9.72
N ARG A 21 11.52 -18.46 -10.05
CA ARG A 21 12.45 -17.34 -10.21
C ARG A 21 12.02 -16.44 -11.37
N GLU A 22 11.77 -17.02 -12.54
CA GLU A 22 11.32 -16.28 -13.72
C GLU A 22 9.98 -15.56 -13.47
N ARG A 23 9.04 -16.19 -12.75
CA ARG A 23 7.78 -15.55 -12.37
C ARG A 23 7.99 -14.37 -11.42
N LYS A 24 8.88 -14.51 -10.43
CA LYS A 24 9.21 -13.41 -9.52
C LYS A 24 9.83 -12.24 -10.27
N GLU A 25 10.83 -12.50 -11.10
CA GLU A 25 11.48 -11.46 -11.92
C GLU A 25 10.48 -10.70 -12.78
N LYS A 26 9.60 -11.41 -13.50
CA LYS A 26 8.54 -10.77 -14.30
C LYS A 26 7.59 -9.93 -13.44
N THR A 27 7.21 -10.45 -12.26
CA THR A 27 6.33 -9.73 -11.34
C THR A 27 7.00 -8.47 -10.82
N ASP A 28 8.29 -8.53 -10.46
CA ASP A 28 9.04 -7.40 -9.90
C ASP A 28 9.24 -6.29 -10.94
N VAL A 29 9.45 -6.66 -12.21
CA VAL A 29 9.49 -5.71 -13.34
C VAL A 29 8.15 -5.01 -13.50
N GLU A 30 7.04 -5.74 -13.51
CA GLU A 30 5.69 -5.15 -13.64
C GLU A 30 5.34 -4.26 -12.43
N ARG A 31 5.69 -4.67 -11.21
CA ARG A 31 5.52 -3.84 -10.00
C ARG A 31 6.28 -2.53 -10.13
N THR A 32 7.54 -2.59 -10.58
CA THR A 32 8.37 -1.40 -10.75
C THR A 32 7.76 -0.44 -11.76
N LYS A 33 7.31 -0.93 -12.92
CA LYS A 33 6.62 -0.12 -13.94
C LYS A 33 5.36 0.55 -13.42
N LEU A 34 4.54 -0.18 -12.64
CA LEU A 34 3.33 0.38 -12.04
C LEU A 34 3.67 1.50 -11.05
N LEU A 35 4.67 1.29 -10.21
CA LEU A 35 5.10 2.30 -9.26
C LEU A 35 5.66 3.54 -9.97
N GLU A 36 6.50 3.38 -10.99
CA GLU A 36 7.03 4.49 -11.78
C GLU A 36 5.93 5.29 -12.49
N ARG A 37 4.87 4.62 -12.96
CA ARG A 37 3.76 5.26 -13.66
C ARG A 37 2.85 6.06 -12.74
N PHE A 38 2.59 5.54 -11.54
CA PHE A 38 1.54 6.08 -10.67
C PHE A 38 2.06 6.87 -9.47
N LEU A 39 3.34 6.77 -9.11
CA LEU A 39 3.90 7.58 -8.02
C LEU A 39 4.54 8.85 -8.58
N ALA A 40 4.31 9.97 -7.90
CA ALA A 40 5.11 11.16 -8.09
C ALA A 40 6.58 10.90 -7.67
N PRO A 41 7.57 11.61 -8.24
CA PRO A 41 8.99 11.40 -7.93
C PRO A 41 9.31 11.46 -6.43
N GLU A 42 8.72 12.41 -5.72
CA GLU A 42 8.87 12.57 -4.26
C GLU A 42 8.21 11.43 -3.48
N ALA A 43 7.09 10.90 -3.97
CA ALA A 43 6.43 9.75 -3.38
C ALA A 43 7.30 8.50 -3.53
N ARG A 44 7.91 8.32 -4.71
CA ARG A 44 8.83 7.21 -4.96
C ARG A 44 10.05 7.28 -4.05
N SER A 45 10.70 8.44 -3.99
CA SER A 45 11.85 8.65 -3.10
C SER A 45 11.50 8.39 -1.64
N TYR A 46 10.32 8.81 -1.20
CA TYR A 46 9.86 8.57 0.17
C TYR A 46 9.62 7.08 0.45
N LEU A 47 8.97 6.36 -0.47
CA LEU A 47 8.73 4.92 -0.34
C LEU A 47 10.03 4.12 -0.31
N ASP A 48 11.00 4.47 -1.15
CA ASP A 48 12.31 3.82 -1.18
C ASP A 48 13.08 4.08 0.13
N ALA A 49 13.06 5.31 0.65
CA ALA A 49 13.62 5.63 1.97
C ALA A 49 12.92 4.85 3.09
N LEU A 50 11.59 4.76 3.06
CA LEU A 50 10.80 4.00 4.05
C LEU A 50 11.17 2.51 4.02
N LYS A 51 11.40 1.93 2.85
CA LYS A 51 11.84 0.53 2.71
C LYS A 51 13.26 0.29 3.24
N THR A 52 14.12 1.31 3.24
CA THR A 52 15.46 1.24 3.82
C THR A 52 15.43 1.37 5.34
N HIS A 53 14.66 2.33 5.88
CA HIS A 53 14.61 2.59 7.32
C HIS A 53 13.72 1.61 8.08
N GLU A 54 12.55 1.28 7.53
CA GLU A 54 11.54 0.44 8.15
C GLU A 54 11.02 -0.60 7.15
N GLN A 55 11.87 -1.58 6.83
CA GLN A 55 11.63 -2.52 5.73
C GLN A 55 10.25 -3.20 5.77
N THR A 56 9.79 -3.64 6.95
CA THR A 56 8.48 -4.30 7.10
C THR A 56 7.33 -3.34 6.79
N VAL A 57 7.41 -2.10 7.27
CA VAL A 57 6.37 -1.09 7.03
C VAL A 57 6.40 -0.67 5.55
N GLY A 58 7.58 -0.36 5.01
CA GLY A 58 7.75 0.05 3.62
C GLY A 58 7.23 -0.99 2.62
N ARG A 59 7.50 -2.29 2.86
CA ARG A 59 6.94 -3.38 2.03
C ARG A 59 5.43 -3.44 2.10
N ARG A 60 4.86 -3.30 3.29
CA ARG A 60 3.40 -3.35 3.48
C ARG A 60 2.71 -2.15 2.83
N VAL A 61 3.30 -0.97 2.92
CA VAL A 61 2.83 0.23 2.22
C VAL A 61 2.87 0.01 0.70
N GLU A 62 3.98 -0.50 0.16
CA GLU A 62 4.10 -0.82 -1.27
C GLU A 62 3.02 -1.80 -1.74
N GLU A 63 2.78 -2.88 -0.98
CA GLU A 63 1.74 -3.86 -1.27
C GLU A 63 0.34 -3.25 -1.30
N ILE A 64 0.02 -2.37 -0.34
CA ILE A 64 -1.27 -1.66 -0.30
C ILE A 64 -1.41 -0.75 -1.52
N ILE A 65 -0.38 0.04 -1.84
CA ILE A 65 -0.40 0.95 -3.00
C ILE A 65 -0.62 0.18 -4.30
N LEU A 66 0.12 -0.91 -4.51
CA LEU A 66 -0.06 -1.77 -5.69
C LEU A 66 -1.44 -2.40 -5.72
N HIS A 67 -1.98 -2.80 -4.56
CA HIS A 67 -3.33 -3.33 -4.49
C HIS A 67 -4.37 -2.28 -4.91
N LEU A 68 -4.21 -1.02 -4.50
CA LEU A 68 -5.07 0.08 -4.92
C LEU A 68 -5.01 0.32 -6.44
N ILE A 69 -3.82 0.26 -7.03
CA ILE A 69 -3.62 0.43 -8.48
C ILE A 69 -4.28 -0.72 -9.25
N VAL A 70 -3.98 -1.96 -8.87
CA VAL A 70 -4.38 -3.17 -9.63
C VAL A 70 -5.86 -3.52 -9.43
N TYR A 71 -6.34 -3.51 -8.19
CA TYR A 71 -7.67 -4.07 -7.86
C TYR A 71 -8.73 -3.00 -7.58
N ARG A 72 -8.33 -1.81 -7.14
CA ARG A 72 -9.27 -0.69 -6.92
C ARG A 72 -9.32 0.30 -8.07
N GLY A 73 -8.47 0.11 -9.09
CA GLY A 73 -8.43 0.96 -10.27
C GLY A 73 -7.99 2.39 -9.97
N LEU A 74 -7.14 2.60 -8.96
CA LEU A 74 -6.58 3.92 -8.68
C LEU A 74 -5.73 4.37 -9.88
N ARG A 75 -6.19 5.40 -10.60
CA ARG A 75 -5.51 5.94 -11.79
C ARG A 75 -4.86 7.30 -11.58
N GLN A 76 -5.07 7.92 -10.42
CA GLN A 76 -4.50 9.22 -10.08
C GLN A 76 -3.03 9.08 -9.67
N THR A 77 -2.26 10.14 -9.84
CA THR A 77 -0.89 10.22 -9.35
C THR A 77 -0.90 10.22 -7.81
N ILE A 78 -0.15 9.28 -7.23
CA ILE A 78 0.02 9.08 -5.80
C ILE A 78 1.16 9.99 -5.34
N THR A 79 0.83 10.89 -4.43
CA THR A 79 1.76 11.88 -3.87
C THR A 79 2.46 11.35 -2.62
N GLN A 80 3.48 12.06 -2.15
CA GLN A 80 4.13 11.73 -0.88
C GLN A 80 3.14 11.75 0.31
N LEU A 81 2.16 12.65 0.29
CA LEU A 81 1.13 12.73 1.33
C LEU A 81 0.30 11.44 1.41
N ASP A 82 -0.04 10.86 0.27
CA ASP A 82 -0.80 9.61 0.20
C ASP A 82 0.00 8.44 0.78
N ILE A 83 1.30 8.35 0.46
CA ILE A 83 2.17 7.32 1.02
C ILE A 83 2.31 7.48 2.54
N ARG A 84 2.48 8.72 3.03
CA ARG A 84 2.52 9.01 4.48
C ARG A 84 1.20 8.67 5.17
N TYR A 85 0.08 8.90 4.50
CA TYR A 85 -1.23 8.53 5.02
C TYR A 85 -1.32 7.01 5.19
N VAL A 86 -0.98 6.24 4.15
CA VAL A 86 -0.97 4.77 4.20
C VAL A 86 0.01 4.26 5.25
N GLU A 87 1.21 4.83 5.34
CA GLU A 87 2.20 4.51 6.37
C GLU A 87 1.61 4.66 7.78
N ARG A 88 0.93 5.79 8.08
CA ARG A 88 0.29 6.00 9.38
C ARG A 88 -0.79 4.97 9.66
N GLN A 89 -1.60 4.61 8.67
CA GLN A 89 -2.61 3.56 8.82
C GLN A 89 -1.97 2.20 9.12
N VAL A 90 -0.84 1.87 8.45
CA VAL A 90 -0.10 0.64 8.70
C VAL A 90 0.52 0.62 10.11
N LYS A 91 1.04 1.76 10.58
CA LYS A 91 1.61 1.91 11.92
C LYS A 91 0.54 1.97 13.03
N GLY A 92 -0.72 2.15 12.67
CA GLY A 92 -1.81 2.37 13.62
C GLY A 92 -1.68 3.72 14.36
N GLU A 93 -1.01 4.71 13.77
CA GLU A 93 -0.89 6.04 14.37
C GLU A 93 -2.25 6.76 14.30
N PRO A 94 -2.89 7.08 15.45
CA PRO A 94 -4.13 7.86 15.44
C PRO A 94 -3.85 9.27 14.93
N SER A 95 -4.91 9.95 14.48
CA SER A 95 -4.81 11.35 14.08
C SER A 95 -4.27 12.18 15.26
N LYS A 96 -3.08 12.79 15.08
CA LYS A 96 -2.42 13.58 16.14
C LYS A 96 -3.13 14.89 16.44
N ILE A 97 -3.98 15.37 15.53
CA ILE A 97 -4.73 16.61 15.72
C ILE A 97 -5.93 16.28 16.61
N ARG A 98 -5.84 16.68 17.88
CA ARG A 98 -6.96 16.66 18.82
C ARG A 98 -7.64 18.03 18.79
N ILE A 99 -8.97 18.03 18.68
CA ILE A 99 -9.79 19.23 18.76
C ILE A 99 -10.52 19.17 20.10
N GLN A 100 -10.42 20.24 20.87
CA GLN A 100 -11.15 20.39 22.11
C GLN A 100 -12.28 21.39 21.89
N ARG A 101 -13.53 20.96 22.12
CA ARG A 101 -14.72 21.79 21.99
C ARG A 101 -15.73 21.38 23.05
N ASP A 102 -16.29 22.35 23.77
CA ASP A 102 -17.33 22.14 24.80
C ASP A 102 -16.96 21.09 25.87
N GLY A 103 -15.68 21.00 26.22
CA GLY A 103 -15.17 20.05 27.23
C GLY A 103 -14.86 18.65 26.70
N GLU A 104 -15.24 18.33 25.46
CA GLU A 104 -14.92 17.05 24.82
C GLU A 104 -13.68 17.15 23.93
N THR A 105 -12.87 16.09 23.91
CA THR A 105 -11.68 15.98 23.07
C THR A 105 -11.91 14.93 21.99
N SER A 106 -11.96 15.38 20.74
CA SER A 106 -12.19 14.51 19.58
C SER A 106 -10.99 14.55 18.64
N ASP A 107 -10.76 13.46 17.91
CA ASP A 107 -9.77 13.50 16.83
C ASP A 107 -10.30 14.32 15.64
N PHE A 108 -9.40 15.03 14.97
CA PHE A 108 -9.77 15.90 13.84
C PHE A 108 -10.49 15.15 12.71
N GLY A 109 -10.17 13.87 12.49
CA GLY A 109 -10.81 13.06 11.45
C GLY A 109 -12.28 12.81 11.76
N SER A 110 -12.59 12.45 13.01
CA SER A 110 -13.97 12.31 13.48
C SER A 110 -14.72 13.63 13.44
N TYR A 111 -14.08 14.72 13.86
CA TYR A 111 -14.69 16.06 13.83
C TYR A 111 -15.08 16.51 12.42
N VAL A 112 -14.22 16.31 11.43
CA VAL A 112 -14.53 16.63 10.02
C VAL A 112 -15.68 15.77 9.50
N LYS A 113 -15.71 14.47 9.84
CA LYS A 113 -16.81 13.58 9.45
C LYS A 113 -18.16 14.04 10.01
N GLU A 114 -18.18 14.48 11.26
CA GLU A 114 -19.39 15.03 11.88
C GLU A 114 -19.86 16.30 11.18
N ALA A 115 -18.95 17.24 10.91
CA ALA A 115 -19.27 18.48 10.20
C ALA A 115 -19.85 18.22 8.79
N ILE A 116 -19.31 17.26 8.05
CA ILE A 116 -19.84 16.85 6.73
C ILE A 116 -21.25 16.25 6.86
N LYS A 117 -21.47 15.40 7.88
CA LYS A 117 -22.78 14.78 8.12
C LYS A 117 -23.85 15.81 8.48
N GLU A 118 -23.50 16.83 9.25
CA GLU A 118 -24.41 17.94 9.57
C GLU A 118 -24.73 18.81 8.36
N SER A 119 -23.74 19.14 7.55
CA SER A 119 -23.92 19.88 6.29
C SER A 119 -24.92 19.18 5.36
N ASN A 120 -24.75 17.88 5.13
CA ASN A 120 -25.65 17.07 4.29
C ASN A 120 -27.06 16.92 4.86
N ARG A 121 -27.25 17.07 6.18
CA ARG A 121 -28.58 17.06 6.81
C ARG A 121 -29.31 18.39 6.63
N LYS A 122 -28.58 19.51 6.65
CA LYS A 122 -29.16 20.84 6.40
C LYS A 122 -29.59 20.98 4.94
N SER A 123 -28.78 20.52 4.00
CA SER A 123 -29.11 20.59 2.56
C SER A 123 -30.25 19.69 2.09
N LYS A 124 -30.77 18.78 2.94
CA LYS A 124 -31.93 17.91 2.64
C LYS A 124 -33.24 18.44 3.24
N LYS A 125 -33.17 19.51 4.03
CA LYS A 125 -34.34 20.16 4.64
C LYS A 125 -34.81 21.40 3.86
N ASP A 126 -34.00 21.84 2.89
CA ASP A 126 -34.34 22.83 1.87
C ASP A 126 -34.75 22.11 0.58
#